data_AF-A0A3B8WZA0-F1
#
_entry.id   AF-A0A3B8WZA0-F1
#
_cell.length_a   1.000
_cell.length_b   1.000
_cell.length_c   1.000
_cell.angle_alpha   90.00
_cell.angle_beta   90.00
_cell.angle_gamma   90.00
#
_symmetry.space_group_name_H-M   'P 1'
#
loop_
_entity.id
_entity.type
_entity.pdbx_description
1 polymer ?
#
loop_
_entity_poly.entity_id
_entity_poly.type
_entity_poly.pdbx_seq_one_letter_code
_entity_poly.pdbx_strand_id
1 'polypeptide(L)'
;MTNEITMAVPALGVAGLIVAFIIYNLVKKVSPGEGKVTEIAEQIHLGAMVFMRREYTQLGLFSAAIIVAIIASPLGINTAIAFLVGALTS
;
A
#
# COMPACT_ATOMS: atom_id res chain seq x y z
N MET A 1 31.09 11.05 0.52
CA MET A 1 30.37 10.64 1.75
C MET A 1 28.87 10.95 1.72
N THR A 2 28.41 12.16 1.37
CA THR A 2 26.97 12.46 1.31
C THR A 2 26.21 11.63 0.27
N ASN A 3 26.75 11.47 -0.94
CA ASN A 3 26.11 10.69 -2.01
C ASN A 3 25.92 9.20 -1.70
N GLU A 4 26.81 8.59 -0.90
CA GLU A 4 26.71 7.17 -0.54
C GLU A 4 25.55 6.91 0.42
N ILE A 5 25.39 7.77 1.44
CA ILE A 5 24.26 7.69 2.37
C ILE A 5 22.94 7.99 1.65
N THR A 6 22.91 8.96 0.73
CA THR A 6 21.71 9.30 -0.04
C THR A 6 21.24 8.15 -0.94
N MET A 7 22.15 7.38 -1.54
CA MET A 7 21.79 6.22 -2.36
C MET A 7 21.51 4.95 -1.55
N ALA A 8 22.07 4.84 -0.34
CA ALA A 8 21.81 3.72 0.56
C ALA A 8 20.33 3.65 1.00
N VAL A 9 19.66 4.80 1.19
CA VAL A 9 18.26 4.82 1.67
C VAL A 9 17.28 4.20 0.66
N PRO A 10 17.23 4.62 -0.62
CA PRO A 10 16.41 3.95 -1.62
C PRO A 10 16.81 2.49 -1.84
N ALA A 11 18.12 2.18 -1.80
CA ALA A 11 18.61 0.82 -1.96
C ALA A 11 18.09 -0.13 -0.86
N LEU A 12 18.07 0.33 0.40
CA LEU A 12 17.47 -0.41 1.51
C LEU A 12 15.96 -0.60 1.34
N GLY A 13 15.25 0.42 0.85
CA GLY A 13 13.82 0.30 0.51
C GLY A 13 13.56 -0.78 -0.53
N VAL A 14 14.33 -0.80 -1.62
CA VAL A 14 14.23 -1.83 -2.66
C VAL A 14 14.61 -3.21 -2.11
N ALA A 15 15.67 -3.32 -1.32
CA ALA A 15 16.05 -4.57 -0.67
C ALA A 15 14.93 -5.10 0.24
N GLY A 16 14.26 -4.23 1.01
CA GLY A 16 13.09 -4.59 1.81
C GLY A 16 11.94 -5.13 0.97
N LEU A 17 11.63 -4.50 -0.16
CA LEU A 17 10.60 -4.98 -1.10
C LEU A 17 10.97 -6.34 -1.71
N ILE A 18 12.24 -6.58 -2.02
CA ILE A 18 12.72 -7.89 -2.49
C ILE A 18 12.51 -8.95 -1.41
N VAL A 19 12.87 -8.66 -0.16
CA VAL A 19 12.67 -9.59 0.96
C VAL A 19 11.18 -9.88 1.17
N ALA A 20 10.32 -8.86 1.15
CA ALA A 20 8.87 -9.02 1.24
C ALA A 20 8.31 -9.90 0.11
N PHE A 21 8.80 -9.71 -1.12
CA PHE A 21 8.42 -10.53 -2.27
C PHE A 21 8.86 -11.99 -2.13
N ILE A 22 10.07 -12.25 -1.59
CA ILE A 22 10.53 -13.61 -1.30
C ILE A 22 9.61 -14.26 -0.28
N ILE A 23 9.32 -13.59 0.84
CA ILE A 23 8.45 -14.12 1.91
C ILE A 23 7.05 -14.42 1.36
N TYR A 24 6.47 -13.50 0.60
CA TYR A 24 5.17 -13.71 -0.06
C TYR A 24 5.14 -15.00 -0.88
N ASN A 25 6.16 -15.24 -1.71
CA ASN A 25 6.24 -16.45 -2.53
C ASN A 25 6.46 -17.73 -1.70
N LEU A 26 7.16 -17.63 -0.57
CA LEU A 26 7.32 -18.78 0.35
C LEU A 26 5.98 -19.16 0.99
N VAL A 27 5.23 -18.17 1.49
CA VAL A 27 3.90 -18.41 2.09
C VAL A 27 2.92 -18.93 1.05
N LYS A 28 2.91 -18.36 -0.17
CA LYS A 28 2.00 -18.78 -1.26
C LYS A 28 2.17 -20.24 -1.68
N LYS A 29 3.35 -20.84 -1.49
CA LYS A 29 3.61 -22.25 -1.82
C LYS A 29 2.96 -23.22 -0.83
N VAL A 30 2.54 -22.75 0.34
CA VAL A 30 1.88 -23.59 1.34
C VAL A 30 0.47 -23.94 0.85
N SER A 31 0.16 -25.23 0.80
CA SER A 31 -1.19 -25.68 0.43
C SER A 31 -2.21 -25.16 1.44
N PRO A 32 -3.34 -24.55 1.02
CA PRO A 32 -4.38 -24.06 1.91
C PRO A 32 -5.12 -25.18 2.67
N GLY A 33 -4.77 -26.45 2.44
CA GLY A 33 -5.43 -27.60 3.03
C GLY A 33 -6.76 -27.91 2.35
N GLU A 34 -7.59 -28.72 3.01
CA GLU A 34 -8.92 -29.07 2.53
C GLU A 34 -9.97 -28.98 3.67
N GLY A 35 -11.24 -28.90 3.27
CA GLY A 35 -12.39 -28.96 4.16
C GLY A 35 -12.75 -27.61 4.78
N LYS A 36 -13.45 -27.67 5.93
CA LYS A 36 -14.10 -26.52 6.56
C LYS A 36 -13.16 -25.34 6.85
N VAL A 37 -11.90 -25.60 7.19
CA VAL A 37 -10.93 -24.54 7.51
C VAL A 37 -10.64 -23.69 6.28
N THR A 38 -10.42 -24.34 5.13
CA THR A 38 -10.18 -23.66 3.85
C THR A 38 -11.40 -22.88 3.39
N GLU A 39 -12.61 -23.44 3.54
CA GLU A 39 -13.87 -22.74 3.22
C GLU A 39 -14.07 -21.47 4.07
N ILE A 40 -13.80 -21.55 5.38
CA ILE A 40 -13.89 -20.39 6.28
C ILE A 40 -12.85 -19.33 5.88
N ALA A 41 -11.62 -19.74 5.57
CA ALA A 41 -10.56 -18.83 5.16
C ALA A 41 -10.94 -18.07 3.86
N GLU A 42 -11.55 -18.75 2.90
CA GLU A 42 -12.02 -18.14 1.65
C GLU A 42 -13.11 -17.08 1.91
N GLN A 43 -14.06 -17.37 2.80
CA GLN A 43 -15.10 -16.41 3.17
C GLN A 43 -14.55 -15.19 3.91
N ILE A 44 -13.56 -15.39 4.79
CA ILE A 44 -12.84 -14.29 5.46
C ILE A 44 -12.11 -13.44 4.43
N HIS A 45 -11.40 -14.05 3.49
CA HIS A 45 -10.69 -13.34 2.43
C HIS A 45 -11.64 -12.49 1.59
N LEU A 46 -12.76 -13.07 1.15
CA LEU A 46 -13.79 -12.37 0.40
C LEU A 46 -14.35 -11.17 1.19
N GLY A 47 -14.73 -11.40 2.45
CA GLY A 47 -15.24 -10.34 3.33
C GLY A 47 -14.25 -9.20 3.51
N ALA A 48 -12.97 -9.52 3.73
CA ALA A 48 -11.89 -8.54 3.85
C ALA A 48 -11.74 -7.72 2.56
N MET A 49 -11.76 -8.35 1.38
CA MET A 49 -11.65 -7.63 0.11
C MET A 49 -12.83 -6.70 -0.16
N VAL A 50 -14.05 -7.08 0.24
CA VAL A 50 -15.23 -6.22 0.14
C VAL A 50 -15.12 -5.01 1.07
N PHE A 51 -14.70 -5.23 2.31
CA PHE A 51 -14.47 -4.15 3.27
C PHE A 51 -13.37 -3.18 2.81
N MET A 52 -12.20 -3.70 2.43
CA MET A 52 -11.05 -2.91 1.96
C MET A 52 -11.43 -2.05 0.76
N ARG A 53 -12.16 -2.60 -0.21
CA ARG A 53 -12.64 -1.83 -1.36
C ARG A 53 -13.55 -0.68 -0.92
N ARG A 54 -14.47 -0.95 0.02
CA ARG A 54 -15.41 0.07 0.50
C ARG A 54 -14.71 1.16 1.31
N GLU A 55 -13.70 0.81 2.09
CA GLU A 55 -12.86 1.75 2.85
C GLU A 55 -12.00 2.60 1.91
N TYR A 56 -11.24 1.97 0.99
CA TYR A 56 -10.39 2.67 0.02
C TYR A 56 -11.18 3.59 -0.91
N THR A 57 -12.43 3.25 -1.21
CA THR A 57 -13.30 4.16 -1.97
C THR A 57 -13.57 5.45 -1.17
N GLN A 58 -13.84 5.38 0.14
CA GLN A 58 -14.07 6.57 0.95
C GLN A 58 -12.80 7.36 1.18
N LEU A 59 -11.70 6.66 1.51
CA LEU A 59 -10.40 7.30 1.67
C LEU A 59 -9.93 7.95 0.37
N GLY A 60 -10.22 7.34 -0.79
CA GLY A 60 -9.93 7.91 -2.09
C GLY A 60 -10.72 9.19 -2.36
N LEU A 61 -12.03 9.21 -2.06
CA LEU A 61 -12.84 10.42 -2.17
C LEU A 61 -12.36 11.52 -1.22
N PHE A 62 -12.04 11.17 0.02
CA PHE A 62 -11.48 12.10 0.99
C PHE A 62 -10.13 12.66 0.52
N SER A 63 -9.23 11.79 0.06
CA SER A 63 -7.91 12.17 -0.46
C SER A 63 -8.03 13.08 -1.68
N ALA A 64 -9.00 12.84 -2.57
CA ALA A 64 -9.29 13.72 -3.70
C ALA A 64 -9.73 15.12 -3.23
N ALA A 65 -10.61 15.21 -2.22
CA ALA A 65 -11.00 16.50 -1.63
C ALA A 65 -9.80 17.23 -1.02
N ILE A 66 -8.90 16.53 -0.34
CA ILE A 66 -7.67 17.11 0.22
C ILE A 66 -6.74 17.61 -0.90
N ILE A 67 -6.57 16.86 -1.99
CA ILE A 67 -5.76 17.32 -3.14
C ILE A 67 -6.32 18.61 -3.73
N VAL A 68 -7.64 18.71 -3.91
CA VAL A 68 -8.29 19.94 -4.38
C VAL A 68 -8.04 21.09 -3.39
N ALA A 69 -8.17 20.84 -2.09
CA ALA A 69 -7.89 21.84 -1.06
C ALA A 69 -6.44 22.32 -1.07
N ILE A 70 -5.47 21.41 -1.24
CA ILE A 70 -4.04 21.75 -1.33
C ILE A 70 -3.79 22.62 -2.57
N ILE A 71 -4.34 22.26 -3.74
CA ILE A 71 -4.18 23.02 -4.98
C ILE A 71 -4.82 24.42 -4.87
N ALA A 72 -5.96 24.54 -4.19
CA ALA A 72 -6.63 25.81 -3.96
C ALA A 72 -5.94 26.69 -2.89
N SER A 73 -4.94 26.15 -2.18
CA SER A 73 -4.20 26.82 -1.11
C SER A 73 -2.82 27.30 -1.60
N PRO A 74 -2.11 28.15 -0.84
CA PRO A 74 -0.76 28.58 -1.20
C PRO A 74 0.32 27.48 -1.07
N LEU A 75 -0.03 26.23 -0.75
CA LEU A 75 0.91 25.11 -0.59
C LEU A 75 1.52 24.63 -1.93
N GLY A 76 0.84 24.90 -3.05
CA GLY A 76 1.32 24.60 -4.39
C GLY A 76 1.35 23.12 -4.79
N ILE A 77 1.72 22.88 -6.06
CA ILE A 77 1.59 21.56 -6.71
C ILE A 77 2.56 20.50 -6.17
N ASN A 78 3.75 20.90 -5.72
CA ASN A 78 4.74 19.97 -5.16
C ASN A 78 4.20 19.27 -3.91
N THR A 79 3.48 20.01 -3.06
CA THR A 79 2.84 19.46 -1.86
C THR A 79 1.69 18.52 -2.22
N ALA A 80 0.91 18.84 -3.25
CA ALA A 80 -0.16 17.97 -3.73
C ALA A 80 0.38 16.64 -4.27
N ILE A 81 1.51 16.67 -5.00
CA ILE A 81 2.19 15.46 -5.49
C ILE A 81 2.74 14.65 -4.32
N ALA A 82 3.41 15.29 -3.36
CA ALA A 82 3.94 14.60 -2.18
C ALA A 82 2.82 13.91 -1.37
N PHE A 83 1.68 14.59 -1.18
CA PHE A 83 0.50 14.02 -0.53
C PHE A 83 -0.07 12.84 -1.33
N LEU A 84 -0.23 12.97 -2.65
CA LEU A 84 -0.74 11.91 -3.50
C LEU A 84 0.15 10.66 -3.46
N VAL A 85 1.47 10.84 -3.57
CA VAL A 85 2.43 9.73 -3.48
C VAL A 85 2.31 9.07 -2.11
N GLY A 86 2.26 9.84 -1.02
CA GLY A 86 2.05 9.31 0.32
C GLY A 86 0.76 8.49 0.44
N ALA A 87 -0.37 9.06 0.01
CA ALA A 87 -1.69 8.43 0.07
C ALA A 87 -1.80 7.14 -0.78
N LEU A 88 -1.04 7.03 -1.87
CA LEU A 88 -0.99 5.81 -2.69
C LEU A 88 -0.13 4.70 -2.07
N THR A 89 0.84 5.06 -1.23
CA THR A 89 1.80 4.11 -0.64
C THR A 89 1.47 3.67 0.79
N SER A 90 0.45 4.26 1.40
CA SER A 90 0.01 4.00 2.80
C SER A 90 -1.01 2.88 2.94
#